data_AF-A0A970BAA6-F1
#
_entry.id   AF-A0A970BAA6-F1
#
_cell.length_a   1.000
_cell.length_b   1.000
_cell.length_c   1.000
_cell.angle_alpha   90.00
_cell.angle_beta   90.00
_cell.angle_gamma   90.00
#
_symmetry.space_group_name_H-M   'P 1'
#
loop_
_entity.id
_entity.type
_entity.pdbx_description
1 polymer ?
#
loop_
_entity_poly.entity_id
_entity_poly.type
_entity_poly.pdbx_seq_one_letter_code
_entity_poly.pdbx_strand_id
1 'polypeptide(L)'
;MKQIKQWSNEHLGRMVLIVLAALALGTALLMGVSDNVPGLILVYLACGLLIVAFVCTWREPQPFLKMLIVSLISVPVFVVLHNLAYAVTQSTLDTPLISGFFEFLGAICFIIAMVIAPTAVVISAIGSIITALHNRGRHQPVG
;
A
#
# COMPACT_ATOMS: atom_id res chain seq x y z
N MET A 1 -12.96 -24.58 -22.04
CA MET A 1 -11.67 -23.93 -22.39
C MET A 1 -11.60 -22.42 -22.07
N LYS A 2 -12.59 -21.58 -22.40
CA LYS A 2 -12.52 -20.12 -22.10
C LYS A 2 -12.37 -19.79 -20.60
N GLN A 3 -13.10 -20.48 -19.73
CA GLN A 3 -13.05 -20.30 -18.26
C GLN A 3 -11.66 -20.60 -17.67
N ILE A 4 -10.99 -21.68 -18.10
CA ILE A 4 -9.66 -22.08 -17.62
C ILE A 4 -8.59 -21.07 -18.07
N LYS A 5 -8.68 -20.57 -19.31
CA LYS A 5 -7.76 -19.57 -19.84
C LYS A 5 -7.90 -18.21 -19.14
N GLN A 6 -9.13 -17.81 -18.82
CA GLN A 6 -9.39 -16.58 -18.08
C GLN A 6 -8.85 -16.64 -16.65
N TRP A 7 -9.08 -17.75 -15.95
CA TRP A 7 -8.57 -17.97 -14.60
C TRP A 7 -7.02 -17.93 -14.55
N SER A 8 -6.35 -18.56 -15.52
CA SER A 8 -4.88 -18.55 -15.61
C SER A 8 -4.30 -17.14 -15.82
N ASN A 9 -4.95 -16.29 -16.62
CA ASN A 9 -4.48 -14.94 -16.90
C ASN A 9 -4.60 -14.00 -15.69
N GLU A 10 -5.64 -14.16 -14.87
CA GLU A 10 -5.84 -13.35 -13.64
C GLU A 10 -4.74 -13.63 -12.60
N HIS A 11 -4.34 -14.89 -12.43
CA HIS A 11 -3.24 -15.25 -11.53
C HIS A 11 -1.88 -14.82 -12.07
N LEU A 12 -1.65 -14.98 -13.38
CA LEU A 12 -0.42 -14.54 -14.04
C LEU A 12 -0.21 -13.03 -13.85
N GLY A 13 -1.25 -12.21 -14.05
CA GLY A 13 -1.16 -10.76 -13.85
C GLY A 13 -0.75 -10.39 -12.42
N ARG A 14 -1.34 -11.04 -11.41
CA ARG A 14 -0.98 -10.82 -10.00
C ARG A 14 0.45 -11.22 -9.70
N MET A 15 0.91 -12.37 -10.21
CA MET A 15 2.29 -12.80 -10.04
C MET A 15 3.28 -11.81 -10.67
N VAL A 16 2.98 -11.31 -11.87
CA VAL A 16 3.82 -10.29 -12.53
C VAL A 16 3.91 -9.02 -11.70
N LEU A 17 2.79 -8.51 -11.16
CA LEU A 17 2.79 -7.33 -10.29
C LEU A 17 3.63 -7.54 -9.03
N ILE A 18 3.54 -8.71 -8.40
CA ILE A 18 4.33 -9.05 -7.20
C ILE A 18 5.82 -9.11 -7.53
N VAL A 19 6.19 -9.75 -8.63
CA VAL A 19 7.61 -9.84 -9.07
C VAL A 19 8.15 -8.44 -9.37
N LEU A 20 7.40 -7.61 -10.09
CA LEU A 20 7.80 -6.23 -10.37
C LEU A 20 7.93 -5.40 -9.09
N ALA A 21 7.03 -5.59 -8.13
CA ALA A 21 7.13 -4.93 -6.83
C ALA A 21 8.38 -5.34 -6.06
N ALA A 22 8.71 -6.64 -6.05
CA ALA A 22 9.92 -7.15 -5.41
C ALA A 22 11.20 -6.60 -6.06
N LEU A 23 11.24 -6.52 -7.40
CA LEU A 23 12.34 -5.93 -8.14
C LEU A 23 12.48 -4.42 -7.87
N ALA A 24 11.36 -3.69 -7.85
CA ALA A 24 11.34 -2.26 -7.54
C ALA A 24 11.81 -2.00 -6.10
N LEU A 25 11.37 -2.81 -5.13
CA LEU A 25 11.81 -2.69 -3.75
C LEU A 25 13.31 -3.03 -3.59
N GLY A 26 13.77 -4.10 -4.22
CA GLY A 26 15.19 -4.49 -4.20
C GLY A 26 16.09 -3.40 -4.78
N THR A 27 15.70 -2.81 -5.92
CA THR A 27 16.44 -1.70 -6.53
C THR A 27 16.40 -0.42 -5.68
N ALA A 28 15.27 -0.11 -5.03
CA ALA A 28 15.19 1.00 -4.09
C ALA A 28 16.17 0.86 -2.92
N LEU A 29 16.27 -0.34 -2.34
CA LEU A 29 17.18 -0.65 -1.24
C LEU A 29 18.65 -0.53 -1.66
N LEU A 30 18.98 -0.93 -2.89
CA LEU A 30 20.34 -0.79 -3.43
C LEU A 30 20.72 0.67 -3.69
N MET A 31 19.75 1.51 -4.09
CA MET A 31 19.98 2.94 -4.31
C MET A 31 19.98 3.75 -3.01
N GLY A 32 19.41 3.25 -1.92
CA GLY A 32 19.21 3.99 -0.68
C GLY A 32 17.98 4.91 -0.75
N VAL A 33 17.08 4.79 0.23
CA VAL A 33 15.79 5.50 0.24
C VAL A 33 15.92 6.92 0.81
N SER A 34 16.83 7.15 1.76
CA SER A 34 17.01 8.43 2.47
C SER A 34 17.58 9.54 1.60
N ASP A 35 18.47 9.19 0.67
CA ASP A 35 19.33 10.18 0.01
C ASP A 35 19.08 10.30 -1.49
N ASN A 36 18.14 9.51 -2.03
CA ASN A 36 17.89 9.44 -3.47
C ASN A 36 16.40 9.48 -3.79
N VAL A 37 15.98 10.55 -4.46
CA VAL A 37 14.62 10.69 -5.03
C VAL A 37 14.22 9.47 -5.87
N PRO A 38 15.09 8.89 -6.74
CA PRO A 38 14.77 7.66 -7.46
C PRO A 38 14.44 6.47 -6.55
N GLY A 39 15.16 6.31 -5.44
CA GLY A 39 14.90 5.26 -4.45
C GLY A 39 13.51 5.41 -3.83
N LEU A 40 13.14 6.65 -3.48
CA LEU A 40 11.82 6.95 -2.94
C LEU A 40 10.71 6.64 -3.94
N ILE A 41 10.87 7.04 -5.21
CA ILE A 41 9.91 6.72 -6.29
C ILE A 41 9.74 5.20 -6.42
N LEU A 42 10.83 4.44 -6.39
CA LEU A 42 10.80 2.97 -6.48
C LEU A 42 10.07 2.34 -5.29
N VAL A 43 10.21 2.89 -4.07
CA VAL A 43 9.44 2.43 -2.89
C VAL A 43 7.94 2.65 -3.10
N TYR A 44 7.51 3.85 -3.52
CA TYR A 44 6.10 4.12 -3.81
C TYR A 44 5.57 3.22 -4.93
N LEU A 45 6.37 2.99 -5.97
CA LEU A 45 6.03 2.09 -7.06
C LEU A 45 5.86 0.65 -6.55
N ALA A 46 6.79 0.14 -5.75
CA ALA A 46 6.72 -1.20 -5.17
C ALA A 46 5.46 -1.37 -4.30
N CYS A 47 5.21 -0.43 -3.38
CA CYS A 47 4.00 -0.44 -2.56
C CYS A 47 2.73 -0.37 -3.41
N GLY A 48 2.72 0.48 -4.45
CA GLY A 48 1.58 0.63 -5.34
C GLY A 48 1.28 -0.66 -6.10
N LEU A 49 2.31 -1.31 -6.65
CA LEU A 49 2.17 -2.59 -7.33
C LEU A 49 1.64 -3.70 -6.41
N LEU A 50 2.11 -3.77 -5.16
CA LEU A 50 1.59 -4.73 -4.18
C LEU A 50 0.12 -4.48 -3.85
N ILE A 51 -0.25 -3.21 -3.60
CA ILE A 51 -1.63 -2.85 -3.33
C ILE A 51 -2.52 -3.18 -4.53
N VAL A 52 -2.10 -2.82 -5.75
CA VAL A 52 -2.82 -3.16 -6.98
C VAL A 52 -2.96 -4.67 -7.14
N ALA A 53 -1.91 -5.45 -6.91
CA ALA A 53 -1.96 -6.92 -6.99
C ALA A 53 -2.97 -7.55 -6.01
N PHE A 54 -3.24 -6.86 -4.90
CA PHE A 54 -4.24 -7.27 -3.93
C PHE A 54 -5.67 -6.86 -4.34
N VAL A 55 -5.86 -5.61 -4.78
CA VAL A 55 -7.20 -5.06 -5.07
C VAL A 55 -7.68 -5.29 -6.50
N CYS A 56 -6.83 -5.76 -7.42
CA CYS A 56 -7.21 -5.93 -8.83
C CYS A 56 -8.33 -6.95 -9.07
N THR A 57 -8.64 -7.80 -8.10
CA THR A 57 -9.74 -8.77 -8.16
C THR A 57 -11.08 -8.19 -7.71
N TRP A 58 -11.08 -6.99 -7.13
CA TRP A 58 -12.29 -6.34 -6.62
C TRP A 58 -13.12 -5.80 -7.77
N ARG A 59 -14.37 -6.28 -7.87
CA ARG A 59 -15.32 -5.91 -8.95
C ARG A 59 -16.39 -4.91 -8.50
N GLU A 60 -16.39 -4.58 -7.22
CA GLU A 60 -17.36 -3.68 -6.60
C GLU A 60 -16.67 -2.43 -6.05
N PRO A 61 -17.35 -1.26 -6.01
CA PRO A 61 -16.76 -0.04 -5.47
C PRO A 61 -16.69 -0.03 -3.94
N GLN A 62 -17.53 -0.82 -3.24
CA GLN A 62 -17.61 -0.77 -1.77
C GLN A 62 -16.31 -1.20 -1.06
N PRO A 63 -15.60 -2.28 -1.47
CA PRO A 63 -14.31 -2.63 -0.91
C PRO A 63 -13.28 -1.50 -1.04
N PHE A 64 -13.24 -0.82 -2.18
CA PHE A 64 -12.34 0.33 -2.39
C PHE A 64 -12.68 1.49 -1.44
N LEU A 65 -13.96 1.80 -1.23
CA LEU A 65 -14.35 2.84 -0.28
C LEU A 65 -13.96 2.49 1.17
N LYS A 66 -14.11 1.23 1.58
CA LYS A 66 -13.66 0.77 2.91
C LYS A 66 -12.14 0.95 3.05
N MET A 67 -11.38 0.55 2.03
CA MET A 67 -9.92 0.73 2.01
C MET A 67 -9.53 2.21 2.07
N LEU A 68 -10.24 3.09 1.35
CA LEU A 68 -10.02 4.54 1.38
C LEU A 68 -10.17 5.09 2.80
N ILE A 69 -11.29 4.77 3.46
CA ILE A 69 -11.56 5.22 4.83
C ILE A 69 -10.48 4.71 5.80
N VAL A 70 -10.16 3.41 5.74
CA VAL A 70 -9.12 2.81 6.59
C VAL A 70 -7.77 3.48 6.36
N SER A 71 -7.40 3.75 5.10
CA SER A 71 -6.13 4.40 4.76
C SER A 71 -6.07 5.87 5.16
N LEU A 72 -7.20 6.59 5.17
CA LEU A 72 -7.24 7.96 5.69
C LEU A 72 -7.11 8.00 7.21
N ILE A 73 -7.74 7.06 7.91
CA ILE A 73 -7.66 6.96 9.37
C ILE A 73 -6.27 6.48 9.82
N SER A 74 -5.62 5.61 9.05
CA SER A 74 -4.33 5.06 9.42
C SER A 74 -3.25 6.15 9.51
N VAL A 75 -3.29 7.20 8.69
CA VAL A 75 -2.31 8.30 8.74
C VAL A 75 -2.20 8.92 10.14
N PRO A 76 -3.23 9.56 10.71
CA PRO A 76 -3.12 10.16 12.03
C PRO A 76 -2.82 9.12 13.12
N VAL A 77 -3.37 7.91 13.03
CA VAL A 77 -3.13 6.85 14.02
C VAL A 77 -1.65 6.46 14.05
N PHE A 78 -1.05 6.17 12.91
CA PHE A 78 0.35 5.75 12.84
C PHE A 78 1.33 6.91 13.08
N VAL A 79 0.96 8.15 12.76
CA VAL A 79 1.74 9.34 13.18
C VAL A 79 1.77 9.47 14.71
N VAL A 80 0.63 9.29 15.38
CA VAL A 80 0.59 9.32 16.85
C VAL A 80 1.41 8.17 17.44
N LEU A 81 1.28 6.95 16.90
CA LEU A 81 2.06 5.79 17.35
C LEU A 81 3.57 5.97 17.14
N HIS A 82 3.98 6.54 16.00
CA HIS A 82 5.38 6.87 15.74
C HIS A 82 5.94 7.84 16.79
N ASN A 83 5.21 8.92 17.08
CA ASN A 83 5.63 9.91 18.07
C ASN A 83 5.65 9.35 19.49
N LEU A 84 4.70 8.48 19.84
CA LEU A 84 4.69 7.82 21.14
C LEU A 84 5.88 6.86 21.27
N ALA A 85 6.17 6.08 20.22
CA ALA A 85 7.33 5.20 20.20
C ALA A 85 8.63 6.00 20.35
N TYR A 86 8.76 7.12 19.64
CA TYR A 86 9.89 8.03 19.78
C TYR A 86 10.04 8.56 21.22
N ALA A 87 8.94 9.01 21.85
CA ALA A 87 8.98 9.50 23.23
C ALA A 87 9.45 8.41 24.23
N VAL A 88 9.04 7.16 24.03
CA VAL A 88 9.48 6.02 24.85
C VAL A 88 10.95 5.71 24.61
N THR A 89 11.41 5.70 23.35
CA THR A 89 12.83 5.51 23.01
C THR A 89 13.72 6.55 23.70
N GLN A 90 13.32 7.84 23.69
CA GLN A 90 14.07 8.91 24.37
C GLN A 90 14.09 8.74 25.90
N SER A 91 13.04 8.15 26.48
CA SER A 91 12.94 7.93 27.92
C SER A 91 13.65 6.64 28.40
N THR A 92 14.10 5.78 27.47
CA THR A 92 14.66 4.45 27.77
C THR A 92 16.04 4.24 27.14
N LEU A 93 16.78 5.34 26.87
CA LEU A 93 18.11 5.30 26.25
C LEU A 93 19.11 4.41 27.00
N ASP A 94 18.99 4.35 28.33
CA ASP A 94 19.84 3.51 29.19
C ASP A 94 19.57 2.00 29.05
N THR A 95 18.53 1.62 28.31
CA THR A 95 18.11 0.22 28.11
C THR A 95 18.05 -0.12 26.62
N PRO A 96 19.20 -0.48 25.99
CA PRO A 96 19.34 -0.63 24.54
C PRO A 96 18.31 -1.57 23.88
N LEU A 97 17.87 -2.60 24.60
CA LEU A 97 16.88 -3.55 24.11
C LEU A 97 15.49 -2.89 23.94
N ILE A 98 15.08 -2.08 24.91
CA ILE A 98 13.77 -1.41 24.92
C ILE A 98 13.78 -0.27 23.91
N SER A 99 14.82 0.57 23.93
CA SER A 99 14.95 1.70 23.01
C SER A 99 15.00 1.23 21.55
N GLY A 100 15.76 0.17 21.24
CA GLY A 100 15.83 -0.41 19.90
C GLY A 100 14.51 -1.01 19.42
N PHE A 101 13.74 -1.66 20.30
CA PHE A 101 12.40 -2.17 19.94
C PHE A 101 11.44 -1.03 19.55
N PHE A 102 11.40 0.03 20.34
CA PHE A 102 10.54 1.18 20.07
C PHE A 102 11.00 2.01 18.87
N GLU A 103 12.31 2.07 18.61
CA GLU A 103 12.85 2.69 17.39
C GLU A 103 12.39 1.94 16.14
N PHE A 104 12.51 0.61 16.14
CA PHE A 104 12.04 -0.24 15.04
C PHE A 104 10.52 -0.11 14.83
N LEU A 105 9.74 -0.14 15.92
CA LEU A 105 8.30 0.05 15.86
C LEU A 105 7.93 1.43 15.30
N GLY A 106 8.65 2.46 15.73
CA GLY A 106 8.51 3.83 15.23
C GLY A 106 8.78 3.90 13.72
N ALA A 107 9.84 3.27 13.23
CA ALA A 107 10.16 3.21 11.81
C ALA A 107 9.04 2.53 10.99
N ILE A 108 8.49 1.41 11.47
CA ILE A 108 7.36 0.74 10.81
C ILE A 108 6.13 1.67 10.76
N CYS A 109 5.78 2.30 11.89
CA CYS A 109 4.65 3.23 11.94
C CYS A 109 4.82 4.38 10.94
N PHE A 110 6.03 4.94 10.85
CA PHE A 110 6.36 5.99 9.91
C PHE A 110 6.22 5.53 8.46
N ILE A 111 6.74 4.35 8.11
CA ILE A 111 6.60 3.77 6.76
C ILE A 111 5.12 3.57 6.41
N ILE A 112 4.32 3.05 7.34
CA ILE A 112 2.89 2.88 7.10
C ILE A 112 2.22 4.24 6.86
N ALA A 113 2.49 5.23 7.70
CA ALA A 113 1.88 6.56 7.62
C ALA A 113 2.28 7.33 6.36
N MET A 114 3.55 7.26 5.95
CA MET A 114 4.11 8.09 4.89
C MET A 114 4.07 7.42 3.52
N VAL A 115 4.21 6.10 3.45
CA VAL A 115 4.33 5.37 2.18
C VAL A 115 3.05 4.60 1.90
N ILE A 116 2.69 3.67 2.79
CA ILE A 116 1.62 2.70 2.52
C ILE A 116 0.26 3.40 2.48
N ALA A 117 -0.05 4.22 3.49
CA ALA A 117 -1.34 4.88 3.61
C ALA A 117 -1.63 5.85 2.45
N PRO A 118 -0.72 6.77 2.06
CA PRO A 118 -0.97 7.66 0.93
C PRO A 118 -1.11 6.91 -0.40
N THR A 119 -0.31 5.86 -0.61
CA THR A 119 -0.42 5.01 -1.81
C THR A 119 -1.77 4.28 -1.84
N ALA A 120 -2.23 3.77 -0.70
CA ALA A 120 -3.52 3.13 -0.56
C ALA A 120 -4.68 4.12 -0.79
N VAL A 121 -4.58 5.37 -0.33
CA VAL A 121 -5.57 6.43 -0.59
C VAL A 121 -5.72 6.65 -2.09
N VAL A 122 -4.61 6.83 -2.82
CA VAL A 122 -4.63 7.07 -4.26
C VAL A 122 -5.25 5.88 -5.01
N ILE A 123 -4.81 4.67 -4.72
CA ILE A 123 -5.30 3.47 -5.42
C ILE A 123 -6.77 3.20 -5.10
N SER A 124 -7.19 3.39 -3.84
CA SER A 124 -8.57 3.19 -3.44
C SER A 124 -9.51 4.25 -4.05
N ALA A 125 -9.08 5.51 -4.13
CA ALA A 125 -9.81 6.55 -4.84
C ALA A 125 -9.99 6.20 -6.32
N ILE A 126 -8.89 5.89 -7.03
CA ILE A 126 -8.92 5.52 -8.46
C ILE A 126 -9.78 4.27 -8.68
N GLY A 127 -9.57 3.22 -7.89
CA GLY A 127 -10.31 1.96 -8.00
C GLY A 127 -11.80 2.12 -7.73
N SER A 128 -12.18 2.99 -6.79
CA SER A 128 -13.60 3.30 -6.52
C SER A 128 -14.27 3.97 -7.72
N ILE A 129 -13.59 4.93 -8.37
CA ILE A 129 -14.10 5.66 -9.53
C ILE A 129 -14.24 4.73 -10.73
N ILE A 130 -13.18 4.00 -11.08
CA ILE A 130 -13.17 3.09 -12.24
C ILE A 130 -14.28 2.05 -12.10
N THR A 131 -14.41 1.43 -10.92
CA THR A 131 -15.40 0.39 -10.69
C THR A 131 -16.83 0.94 -10.67
N ALA A 132 -17.04 2.13 -10.10
CA ALA A 132 -18.34 2.79 -10.13
C ALA A 132 -18.79 3.15 -11.56
N LEU A 133 -17.87 3.67 -12.38
CA LEU A 133 -18.14 3.98 -13.79
C LEU A 133 -18.45 2.72 -14.60
N HIS A 134 -17.68 1.64 -14.39
CA HIS A 134 -17.90 0.37 -15.07
C HIS A 134 -19.28 -0.24 -14.73
N ASN A 135 -19.69 -0.18 -13.46
CA ASN A 135 -20.97 -0.74 -13.02
C ASN A 135 -22.17 0.09 -13.49
N ARG A 136 -22.03 1.41 -13.63
CA ARG A 136 -23.08 2.26 -14.23
C ARG A 136 -23.38 1.89 -15.67
N GLY A 137 -22.36 1.51 -16.46
CA GLY A 137 -22.54 1.09 -17.86
C GLY A 137 -23.27 -0.24 -18.03
N ARG A 138 -23.28 -1.11 -17.02
CA ARG A 138 -23.96 -2.42 -17.05
C ARG A 138 -25.45 -2.36 -16.68
N HIS A 139 -25.89 -1.27 -16.05
CA HIS A 139 -27.28 -1.08 -15.60
C HIS A 139 -28.11 -0.16 -16.49
N GLN A 140 -27.61 0.24 -17.67
CA GLN A 140 -28.48 0.88 -18.65
C GLN A 140 -29.44 -0.18 -19.23
N PRO A 141 -30.78 -0.03 -19.05
CA PRO A 141 -31.72 -0.88 -19.76
C PRO A 141 -31.59 -0.61 -21.25
N VAL A 142 -31.39 -1.67 -22.04
CA VAL A 142 -31.56 -1.62 -23.49
C VAL A 142 -33.03 -1.31 -23.73
N GLY A 143 -33.32 -0.06 -24.09
CA GLY A 143 -34.64 0.37 -24.56
C GLY A 143 -34.89 -0.08 -25.99
#